data_AF-A0A2D0KV62-F1
#
_entry.id   AF-A0A2D0KV62-F1
#
_cell.length_a   1.000
_cell.length_b   1.000
_cell.length_c   1.000
_cell.angle_alpha   90.00
_cell.angle_beta   90.00
_cell.angle_gamma   90.00
#
_symmetry.space_group_name_H-M   'P 1'
#
loop_
_entity.id
_entity.type
_entity.pdbx_description
1 polymer ?
#
loop_
_entity_poly.entity_id
_entity_poly.type
_entity_poly.pdbx_seq_one_letter_code
_entity_poly.pdbx_strand_id
1 'polypeptide(L)'
;MQDKKPESISSKNEEVIVPTMDDVKKAIREAIEEHIKTREHPYATLEDKGFVTLSNEVESDSEITVATSRAVKRVYDLANKANISDNNYVPSSRKINGKELSSDISLNASDVGAYSTGETNKHVNDAKALANAAQTAANNANNNANGRVPSSRTVNGKPLSGDITLNAADVGAYSRGETDKHVNDAKALANAAQTAANNANNNANARLSKDQNGADIPNKVEFVKNLGLAVQSSEESSLPVGVPIPWPTTTPPTGWLICNGSWFDKTKYPKLALAYPSGWLPDLRGEFIRGVDAGRNVDYERRVLSSQSDCIQDHAHLSGIESTYNFSVPPGGSHRNVPGRFEEYGGNNTSGPINKYWNNIRTGSETRPRNVAFLYIVKAA
;
A
#
# COMPACT_ATOMS: atom_id res chain seq x y z
N MET A 1 -108.00 143.26 19.56
CA MET A 1 -109.46 143.36 19.78
C MET A 1 -109.63 144.16 21.05
N GLN A 2 -110.06 145.42 20.92
CA GLN A 2 -111.41 145.90 21.30
C GLN A 2 -111.54 146.17 22.82
N ASP A 3 -112.17 147.25 23.30
CA ASP A 3 -112.64 148.51 22.69
C ASP A 3 -113.05 149.48 23.83
N LYS A 4 -113.50 150.71 23.49
CA LYS A 4 -114.24 151.69 24.34
C LYS A 4 -113.35 152.47 25.35
N LYS A 5 -113.02 153.78 25.21
CA LYS A 5 -113.81 155.00 24.85
C LYS A 5 -115.13 155.11 25.64
N PRO A 6 -115.68 156.31 25.96
CA PRO A 6 -115.21 157.69 25.78
C PRO A 6 -115.13 158.43 27.17
N GLU A 7 -115.18 159.75 27.40
CA GLU A 7 -115.49 160.98 26.62
C GLU A 7 -114.48 162.13 26.91
N SER A 8 -114.69 163.27 26.25
CA SER A 8 -114.11 164.60 26.54
C SER A 8 -114.98 165.42 27.49
N ILE A 9 -114.45 166.47 28.16
CA ILE A 9 -115.12 167.79 28.31
C ILE A 9 -114.19 168.86 28.93
N SER A 10 -114.26 170.08 28.35
CA SER A 10 -114.07 171.44 28.92
C SER A 10 -113.12 171.59 30.14
N SER A 11 -111.96 172.26 30.08
CA SER A 11 -111.70 173.67 29.71
C SER A 11 -112.60 174.71 30.42
N LYS A 12 -111.95 175.57 31.23
CA LYS A 12 -112.38 176.83 31.91
C LYS A 12 -111.97 176.83 33.40
N ASN A 13 -111.40 177.89 33.98
CA ASN A 13 -110.77 179.08 33.38
C ASN A 13 -109.89 179.79 34.44
N GLU A 14 -108.72 179.27 34.74
CA GLU A 14 -107.63 179.99 35.43
C GLU A 14 -106.34 179.68 34.65
N GLU A 15 -105.72 180.71 34.07
CA GLU A 15 -104.52 180.74 33.19
C GLU A 15 -104.11 179.46 32.43
N VAL A 16 -104.31 179.46 31.10
CA VAL A 16 -103.81 178.40 30.19
C VAL A 16 -103.00 179.01 29.05
N ILE A 17 -101.75 178.58 28.90
CA ILE A 17 -100.92 178.83 27.70
C ILE A 17 -100.45 177.48 27.14
N VAL A 18 -100.47 177.38 25.81
CA VAL A 18 -100.48 176.12 25.05
C VAL A 18 -99.05 175.68 24.70
N PRO A 19 -98.68 174.39 24.85
CA PRO A 19 -97.33 173.92 24.53
C PRO A 19 -97.02 174.00 23.02
N THR A 20 -95.78 174.32 22.69
CA THR A 20 -95.28 174.33 21.31
C THR A 20 -94.97 172.91 20.82
N MET A 21 -94.84 172.74 19.51
CA MET A 21 -94.43 171.45 18.91
C MET A 21 -93.04 170.99 19.40
N ASP A 22 -92.18 171.92 19.81
CA ASP A 22 -90.85 171.57 20.34
C ASP A 22 -90.90 171.16 21.82
N ASP A 23 -91.85 171.66 22.62
CA ASP A 23 -92.09 171.18 23.99
C ASP A 23 -92.53 169.71 24.00
N VAL A 24 -93.41 169.31 23.06
CA VAL A 24 -93.81 167.91 22.88
C VAL A 24 -92.65 167.03 22.41
N LYS A 25 -91.83 167.51 21.46
CA LYS A 25 -90.61 166.79 21.02
C LYS A 25 -89.51 166.75 22.08
N LYS A 26 -89.52 167.65 23.05
CA LYS A 26 -88.63 167.65 24.21
C LYS A 26 -89.09 166.59 25.21
N ALA A 27 -90.34 166.63 25.64
CA ALA A 27 -90.92 165.63 26.55
C ALA A 27 -90.79 164.18 26.02
N ILE A 28 -91.01 163.97 24.71
CA ILE A 28 -90.82 162.64 24.09
C ILE A 28 -89.34 162.22 24.08
N ARG A 29 -88.40 163.15 23.86
CA ARG A 29 -86.96 162.84 23.93
C ARG A 29 -86.51 162.54 25.35
N GLU A 30 -86.93 163.33 26.32
CA GLU A 30 -86.59 163.14 27.73
C GLU A 30 -87.13 161.80 28.25
N ALA A 31 -88.39 161.44 27.93
CA ALA A 31 -88.96 160.13 28.29
C ALA A 31 -88.25 158.93 27.61
N ILE A 32 -87.75 159.09 26.38
CA ILE A 32 -86.98 158.05 25.67
C ILE A 32 -85.56 157.95 26.24
N GLU A 33 -84.89 159.06 26.54
CA GLU A 33 -83.57 159.09 27.19
C GLU A 33 -83.61 158.57 28.64
N GLU A 34 -84.74 158.68 29.33
CA GLU A 34 -84.94 158.16 30.68
C GLU A 34 -85.22 156.65 30.68
N HIS A 35 -86.06 156.12 29.78
CA HIS A 35 -86.30 154.67 29.73
C HIS A 35 -85.16 153.86 29.08
N ILE A 36 -84.41 154.43 28.13
CA ILE A 36 -83.19 153.78 27.60
C ILE A 36 -82.12 153.58 28.71
N LYS A 37 -82.17 154.37 29.80
CA LYS A 37 -81.34 154.19 30.99
C LYS A 37 -81.86 153.10 31.95
N THR A 38 -83.14 152.73 31.92
CA THR A 38 -83.74 151.72 32.81
C THR A 38 -83.82 150.34 32.17
N ARG A 39 -82.66 149.77 31.82
CA ARG A 39 -82.50 148.38 31.30
C ARG A 39 -82.47 147.31 32.42
N GLU A 40 -83.30 147.42 33.45
CA GLU A 40 -83.32 146.47 34.57
C GLU A 40 -84.15 145.20 34.25
N HIS A 41 -83.56 144.29 33.46
CA HIS A 41 -84.06 142.93 33.23
C HIS A 41 -82.92 141.90 33.42
N PRO A 42 -82.79 141.25 34.60
CA PRO A 42 -81.60 140.42 34.92
C PRO A 42 -81.88 138.91 35.13
N TYR A 43 -81.19 138.03 34.38
CA TYR A 43 -80.86 136.61 34.69
C TYR A 43 -79.77 136.11 33.70
N ALA A 44 -78.85 135.17 33.98
CA ALA A 44 -78.21 134.67 35.21
C ALA A 44 -76.99 133.75 34.87
N THR A 45 -75.86 133.89 35.58
CA THR A 45 -74.83 132.83 35.81
C THR A 45 -74.85 132.42 37.30
N LEU A 46 -73.93 131.56 37.74
CA LEU A 46 -73.80 131.17 39.15
C LEU A 46 -73.21 132.27 40.06
N GLU A 47 -72.52 133.26 39.48
CA GLU A 47 -71.88 134.35 40.25
C GLU A 47 -72.41 135.75 39.87
N ASP A 48 -72.83 135.99 38.61
CA ASP A 48 -73.26 137.29 38.10
C ASP A 48 -74.56 137.21 37.27
N LYS A 49 -75.41 138.24 37.27
CA LYS A 49 -76.72 138.20 36.61
C LYS A 49 -76.67 138.68 35.14
N GLY A 50 -76.62 137.78 34.15
CA GLY A 50 -76.68 138.12 32.71
C GLY A 50 -76.93 136.94 31.75
N PHE A 51 -77.23 137.24 30.47
CA PHE A 51 -77.66 136.25 29.45
C PHE A 51 -76.70 135.06 29.27
N VAL A 52 -77.24 133.83 29.26
CA VAL A 52 -76.49 132.58 29.04
C VAL A 52 -76.11 132.39 27.57
N THR A 53 -74.86 131.97 27.31
CA THR A 53 -74.34 131.69 25.96
C THR A 53 -74.17 130.18 25.72
N LEU A 54 -74.41 129.70 24.48
CA LEU A 54 -74.35 128.27 24.13
C LEU A 54 -73.08 127.95 23.30
N SER A 55 -72.43 126.82 23.60
CA SER A 55 -71.19 126.39 22.93
C SER A 55 -71.30 125.07 22.16
N ASN A 56 -70.58 124.95 21.05
CA ASN A 56 -70.47 123.72 20.24
C ASN A 56 -69.10 123.01 20.42
N GLU A 57 -68.24 123.54 21.29
CA GLU A 57 -66.97 122.95 21.68
C GLU A 57 -67.19 121.61 22.40
N VAL A 58 -66.27 120.66 22.21
CA VAL A 58 -66.29 119.34 22.89
C VAL A 58 -65.17 119.14 23.89
N GLU A 59 -64.26 120.10 23.98
CA GLU A 59 -63.10 120.13 24.89
C GLU A 59 -63.04 121.46 25.66
N SER A 60 -64.17 122.17 25.76
CA SER A 60 -64.24 123.45 26.50
C SER A 60 -64.39 123.25 28.00
N ASP A 61 -63.61 124.04 28.73
CA ASP A 61 -63.55 124.25 30.18
C ASP A 61 -64.37 125.46 30.65
N SER A 62 -65.21 126.04 29.78
CA SER A 62 -65.93 127.29 30.04
C SER A 62 -67.12 127.11 30.99
N GLU A 63 -67.00 127.61 32.21
CA GLU A 63 -68.07 127.61 33.23
C GLU A 63 -69.24 128.57 32.90
N ILE A 64 -69.05 129.48 31.95
CA ILE A 64 -70.06 130.50 31.56
C ILE A 64 -70.85 130.14 30.29
N THR A 65 -70.60 128.96 29.69
CA THR A 65 -71.35 128.50 28.49
C THR A 65 -71.89 127.09 28.65
N VAL A 66 -73.11 126.85 28.16
CA VAL A 66 -73.74 125.52 28.20
C VAL A 66 -73.45 124.75 26.92
N ALA A 67 -73.08 123.48 27.05
CA ALA A 67 -72.85 122.58 25.93
C ALA A 67 -74.15 122.35 25.11
N THR A 68 -74.08 122.62 23.82
CA THR A 68 -75.16 122.30 22.88
C THR A 68 -75.30 120.80 22.64
N SER A 69 -76.47 120.35 22.19
CA SER A 69 -76.72 118.96 21.78
C SER A 69 -75.73 118.44 20.72
N ARG A 70 -75.13 119.35 19.93
CA ARG A 70 -74.10 119.02 18.92
C ARG A 70 -72.76 118.64 19.55
N ALA A 71 -72.38 119.32 20.63
CA ALA A 71 -71.19 118.97 21.42
C ALA A 71 -71.38 117.58 22.05
N VAL A 72 -72.50 117.38 22.75
CA VAL A 72 -72.84 116.08 23.38
C VAL A 72 -72.83 114.94 22.36
N LYS A 73 -73.39 115.14 21.16
CA LYS A 73 -73.37 114.09 20.12
C LYS A 73 -71.95 113.77 19.62
N ARG A 74 -71.07 114.77 19.44
CA ARG A 74 -69.68 114.52 19.03
C ARG A 74 -68.91 113.72 20.08
N VAL A 75 -69.12 113.99 21.38
CA VAL A 75 -68.53 113.20 22.47
C VAL A 75 -69.00 111.75 22.43
N TYR A 76 -70.31 111.52 22.20
CA TYR A 76 -70.87 110.17 22.03
C TYR A 76 -70.28 109.43 20.81
N ASP A 77 -70.18 110.10 19.66
CA ASP A 77 -69.62 109.52 18.44
C ASP A 77 -68.12 109.15 18.62
N LEU A 78 -67.35 109.93 19.38
CA LEU A 78 -65.95 109.63 19.76
C LEU A 78 -65.86 108.43 20.71
N ALA A 79 -66.67 108.39 21.77
CA ALA A 79 -66.66 107.32 22.76
C ALA A 79 -67.01 105.95 22.15
N ASN A 80 -68.03 105.89 21.28
CA ASN A 80 -68.37 104.66 20.55
C ASN A 80 -67.25 104.18 19.63
N LYS A 81 -66.49 105.10 19.01
CA LYS A 81 -65.37 104.73 18.13
C LYS A 81 -64.23 104.07 18.90
N ALA A 82 -63.94 104.54 20.12
CA ALA A 82 -62.96 103.91 21.00
C ALA A 82 -63.44 102.53 21.50
N ASN A 83 -64.73 102.40 21.87
CA ASN A 83 -65.27 101.13 22.38
C ASN A 83 -65.30 100.00 21.31
N ILE A 84 -65.16 100.33 20.03
CA ILE A 84 -65.10 99.34 18.94
C ILE A 84 -63.66 98.82 18.71
N SER A 85 -62.61 99.58 19.05
CA SER A 85 -61.22 99.13 18.80
C SER A 85 -60.76 98.02 19.75
N ASP A 86 -61.33 97.94 20.95
CA ASP A 86 -60.80 97.09 22.02
C ASP A 86 -61.27 95.62 21.95
N ASN A 87 -62.22 95.31 21.05
CA ASN A 87 -62.74 93.95 20.85
C ASN A 87 -61.87 93.05 19.94
N ASN A 88 -60.68 93.50 19.48
CA ASN A 88 -59.83 92.79 18.51
C ASN A 88 -58.42 92.49 19.04
N TYR A 89 -58.31 91.69 20.12
CA TYR A 89 -57.01 91.31 20.70
C TYR A 89 -56.22 90.26 19.88
N VAL A 90 -56.83 89.55 18.92
CA VAL A 90 -56.14 88.59 18.05
C VAL A 90 -56.48 88.84 16.57
N PRO A 91 -55.51 89.26 15.73
CA PRO A 91 -55.73 89.39 14.30
C PRO A 91 -55.98 88.04 13.62
N SER A 92 -57.04 87.95 12.81
CA SER A 92 -57.43 86.75 12.05
C SER A 92 -56.40 86.29 11.00
N SER A 93 -55.39 87.12 10.70
CA SER A 93 -54.27 86.77 9.83
C SER A 93 -53.26 85.80 10.44
N ARG A 94 -53.30 85.55 11.77
CA ARG A 94 -52.43 84.57 12.43
C ARG A 94 -52.92 83.14 12.15
N LYS A 95 -51.97 82.24 11.88
CA LYS A 95 -52.24 80.84 11.54
C LYS A 95 -51.47 79.87 12.42
N ILE A 96 -52.08 78.71 12.73
CA ILE A 96 -51.41 77.54 13.32
C ILE A 96 -51.44 76.43 12.27
N ASN A 97 -50.27 75.97 11.82
CA ASN A 97 -50.08 74.97 10.76
C ASN A 97 -51.01 75.19 9.55
N GLY A 98 -51.06 76.44 9.06
CA GLY A 98 -51.86 76.86 7.90
C GLY A 98 -53.33 77.20 8.17
N LYS A 99 -53.87 76.86 9.35
CA LYS A 99 -55.27 77.12 9.75
C LYS A 99 -55.38 78.47 10.46
N GLU A 100 -56.36 79.29 10.09
CA GLU A 100 -56.57 80.64 10.65
C GLU A 100 -57.21 80.61 12.05
N LEU A 101 -56.83 81.56 12.91
CA LEU A 101 -57.35 81.70 14.28
C LEU A 101 -58.71 82.41 14.32
N SER A 102 -59.72 81.82 13.64
CA SER A 102 -61.12 82.29 13.62
C SER A 102 -62.08 81.42 14.43
N SER A 103 -61.66 80.24 14.86
CA SER A 103 -62.40 79.30 15.71
C SER A 103 -61.44 78.35 16.45
N ASP A 104 -61.96 77.44 17.25
CA ASP A 104 -61.17 76.32 17.79
C ASP A 104 -60.47 75.55 16.66
N ILE A 105 -59.16 75.33 16.81
CA ILE A 105 -58.33 74.62 15.82
C ILE A 105 -58.10 73.18 16.29
N SER A 106 -58.65 72.22 15.54
CA SER A 106 -58.28 70.81 15.66
C SER A 106 -57.12 70.47 14.71
N LEU A 107 -56.04 69.93 15.27
CA LEU A 107 -54.90 69.39 14.52
C LEU A 107 -54.91 67.86 14.58
N ASN A 108 -54.60 67.22 13.47
CA ASN A 108 -54.33 65.80 13.37
C ASN A 108 -52.83 65.54 13.13
N ALA A 109 -52.42 64.27 13.09
CA ALA A 109 -51.01 63.89 12.93
C ALA A 109 -50.39 64.46 11.62
N SER A 110 -51.15 64.46 10.52
CA SER A 110 -50.68 65.01 9.23
C SER A 110 -50.50 66.53 9.25
N ASP A 111 -51.31 67.26 10.02
CA ASP A 111 -51.16 68.72 10.18
C ASP A 111 -49.81 69.09 10.83
N VAL A 112 -49.20 68.19 11.61
CA VAL A 112 -47.92 68.39 12.33
C VAL A 112 -46.75 67.58 11.75
N GLY A 113 -46.95 66.90 10.61
CA GLY A 113 -45.91 66.04 10.00
C GLY A 113 -45.55 64.79 10.82
N ALA A 114 -46.45 64.33 11.69
CA ALA A 114 -46.29 63.12 12.49
C ALA A 114 -47.08 61.95 11.89
N TYR A 115 -46.66 60.72 12.22
CA TYR A 115 -47.45 59.52 11.96
C TYR A 115 -48.66 59.46 12.90
N SER A 116 -49.78 58.96 12.39
CA SER A 116 -50.90 58.55 13.24
C SER A 116 -50.51 57.36 14.14
N THR A 117 -51.30 57.13 15.18
CA THR A 117 -51.17 55.91 16.01
C THR A 117 -51.39 54.63 15.18
N GLY A 118 -52.24 54.68 14.15
CA GLY A 118 -52.47 53.56 13.23
C GLY A 118 -51.23 53.21 12.40
N GLU A 119 -50.58 54.22 11.79
CA GLU A 119 -49.33 54.02 11.04
C GLU A 119 -48.19 53.57 11.94
N THR A 120 -48.04 54.20 13.11
CA THR A 120 -47.04 53.80 14.12
C THR A 120 -47.21 52.33 14.52
N ASN A 121 -48.44 51.91 14.84
CA ASN A 121 -48.75 50.52 15.18
C ASN A 121 -48.47 49.57 14.00
N LYS A 122 -48.75 49.97 12.76
CA LYS A 122 -48.41 49.19 11.57
C LYS A 122 -46.90 48.98 11.46
N HIS A 123 -46.11 50.06 11.50
CA HIS A 123 -44.64 49.96 11.43
C HIS A 123 -44.04 49.11 12.56
N VAL A 124 -44.57 49.22 13.78
CA VAL A 124 -44.15 48.37 14.92
C VAL A 124 -44.51 46.89 14.67
N ASN A 125 -45.69 46.60 14.14
CA ASN A 125 -46.10 45.23 13.82
C ASN A 125 -45.30 44.63 12.66
N ASP A 126 -45.05 45.40 11.60
CA ASP A 126 -44.21 45.00 10.46
C ASP A 126 -42.77 44.70 10.94
N ALA A 127 -42.19 45.56 11.78
CA ALA A 127 -40.88 45.35 12.40
C ALA A 127 -40.86 44.10 13.30
N LYS A 128 -41.91 43.86 14.09
CA LYS A 128 -42.04 42.65 14.93
C LYS A 128 -42.18 41.39 14.10
N ALA A 129 -42.91 41.44 12.98
CA ALA A 129 -43.05 40.32 12.05
C ALA A 129 -41.70 39.99 11.38
N LEU A 130 -40.95 41.01 10.93
CA LEU A 130 -39.60 40.84 10.39
C LEU A 130 -38.62 40.27 11.43
N ALA A 131 -38.65 40.78 12.67
CA ALA A 131 -37.81 40.27 13.76
C ALA A 131 -38.11 38.79 14.09
N ASN A 132 -39.40 38.43 14.16
CA ASN A 132 -39.82 37.04 14.37
C ASN A 132 -39.38 36.13 13.21
N ALA A 133 -39.56 36.58 11.95
CA ALA A 133 -39.14 35.82 10.78
C ALA A 133 -37.61 35.62 10.75
N ALA A 134 -36.83 36.64 11.11
CA ALA A 134 -35.38 36.56 11.25
C ALA A 134 -34.97 35.57 12.35
N GLN A 135 -35.64 35.60 13.52
CA GLN A 135 -35.40 34.64 14.60
C GLN A 135 -35.73 33.20 14.19
N THR A 136 -36.84 32.98 13.48
CA THR A 136 -37.20 31.66 12.92
C THR A 136 -36.17 31.19 11.90
N ALA A 137 -35.70 32.06 11.01
CA ALA A 137 -34.66 31.73 10.04
C ALA A 137 -33.33 31.36 10.72
N ALA A 138 -32.91 32.12 11.75
CA ALA A 138 -31.72 31.82 12.55
C ALA A 138 -31.86 30.48 13.30
N ASN A 139 -33.01 30.22 13.93
CA ASN A 139 -33.27 28.94 14.60
C ASN A 139 -33.24 27.76 13.62
N ASN A 140 -33.84 27.91 12.43
CA ASN A 140 -33.81 26.89 11.38
C ASN A 140 -32.40 26.64 10.85
N ALA A 141 -31.58 27.70 10.69
CA ALA A 141 -30.18 27.58 10.29
C ALA A 141 -29.35 26.84 11.34
N ASN A 142 -29.52 27.17 12.63
CA ASN A 142 -28.85 26.50 13.74
C ASN A 142 -29.28 25.03 13.87
N ASN A 143 -30.57 24.73 13.75
CA ASN A 143 -31.09 23.36 13.79
C ASN A 143 -30.58 22.52 12.61
N ASN A 144 -30.53 23.09 11.41
CA ASN A 144 -29.95 22.44 10.22
C ASN A 144 -28.45 22.17 10.44
N ALA A 145 -27.68 23.15 10.91
CA ALA A 145 -26.25 23.00 11.18
C ALA A 145 -25.98 21.90 12.21
N ASN A 146 -26.68 21.92 13.34
CA ASN A 146 -26.57 20.90 14.41
C ASN A 146 -26.99 19.50 13.94
N GLY A 147 -27.83 19.38 12.91
CA GLY A 147 -28.31 18.12 12.35
C GLY A 147 -27.44 17.50 11.25
N ARG A 148 -26.41 18.19 10.73
CA ARG A 148 -25.63 17.71 9.56
C ARG A 148 -24.83 16.43 9.81
N VAL A 149 -24.40 16.18 11.04
CA VAL A 149 -23.70 14.95 11.44
C VAL A 149 -24.48 14.31 12.59
N PRO A 150 -25.33 13.31 12.31
CA PRO A 150 -26.02 12.58 13.37
C PRO A 150 -25.01 11.88 14.28
N SER A 151 -25.15 12.06 15.60
CA SER A 151 -24.29 11.45 16.62
C SER A 151 -24.35 9.92 16.64
N SER A 152 -25.35 9.32 15.98
CA SER A 152 -25.45 7.88 15.75
C SER A 152 -24.56 7.34 14.62
N ARG A 153 -23.93 8.22 13.81
CA ARG A 153 -22.98 7.78 12.78
C ARG A 153 -21.64 7.40 13.40
N THR A 154 -21.14 6.23 13.00
CA THR A 154 -19.83 5.72 13.39
C THR A 154 -18.94 5.50 12.18
N VAL A 155 -17.62 5.54 12.39
CA VAL A 155 -16.60 5.03 11.46
C VAL A 155 -16.01 3.80 12.14
N ASN A 156 -16.22 2.63 11.55
CA ASN A 156 -15.78 1.32 12.06
C ASN A 156 -16.12 1.14 13.56
N GLY A 157 -17.35 1.47 13.93
CA GLY A 157 -17.87 1.37 15.31
C GLY A 157 -17.52 2.55 16.24
N LYS A 158 -16.60 3.43 15.87
CA LYS A 158 -16.22 4.62 16.67
C LYS A 158 -17.14 5.81 16.35
N PRO A 159 -17.73 6.51 17.33
CA PRO A 159 -18.66 7.61 17.08
C PRO A 159 -17.97 8.87 16.54
N LEU A 160 -18.67 9.63 15.68
CA LEU A 160 -18.22 10.92 15.13
C LEU A 160 -18.36 12.09 16.14
N SER A 161 -17.98 11.89 17.40
CA SER A 161 -17.99 12.90 18.45
C SER A 161 -16.68 13.68 18.60
N GLY A 162 -15.68 13.40 17.75
CA GLY A 162 -14.35 14.00 17.75
C GLY A 162 -13.46 13.33 16.71
N ASP A 163 -12.14 13.54 16.82
CA ASP A 163 -11.16 12.92 15.91
C ASP A 163 -11.14 11.40 16.05
N ILE A 164 -11.12 10.70 14.90
CA ILE A 164 -11.13 9.24 14.84
C ILE A 164 -9.76 8.72 14.39
N THR A 165 -9.05 8.09 15.32
CA THR A 165 -7.87 7.27 15.02
C THR A 165 -8.29 5.83 14.77
N LEU A 166 -7.95 5.30 13.60
CA LEU A 166 -8.10 3.88 13.26
C LEU A 166 -6.75 3.16 13.32
N ASN A 167 -6.74 1.96 13.88
CA ASN A 167 -5.62 1.02 13.79
C ASN A 167 -5.92 -0.09 12.75
N ALA A 168 -4.97 -1.00 12.54
CA ALA A 168 -5.12 -2.07 11.55
C ALA A 168 -6.30 -3.02 11.86
N ALA A 169 -6.53 -3.37 13.13
CA ALA A 169 -7.64 -4.22 13.55
C ALA A 169 -9.01 -3.53 13.31
N ASP A 170 -9.11 -2.21 13.49
CA ASP A 170 -10.34 -1.46 13.20
C ASP A 170 -10.77 -1.57 11.73
N VAL A 171 -9.85 -1.81 10.80
CA VAL A 171 -10.11 -1.96 9.36
C VAL A 171 -9.98 -3.40 8.85
N GLY A 172 -9.83 -4.39 9.75
CA GLY A 172 -9.67 -5.80 9.38
C GLY A 172 -8.34 -6.12 8.65
N ALA A 173 -7.32 -5.29 8.84
CA ALA A 173 -6.00 -5.48 8.25
C ALA A 173 -4.99 -5.98 9.30
N TYR A 174 -3.91 -6.62 8.83
CA TYR A 174 -2.74 -6.89 9.65
C TYR A 174 -1.99 -5.59 9.99
N SER A 175 -1.43 -5.53 11.18
CA SER A 175 -0.43 -4.51 11.51
C SER A 175 0.83 -4.67 10.65
N ARG A 176 1.65 -3.62 10.60
CA ARG A 176 2.98 -3.69 9.95
C ARG A 176 3.82 -4.81 10.54
N GLY A 177 3.84 -4.97 11.87
CA GLY A 177 4.61 -6.02 12.55
C GLY A 177 4.14 -7.44 12.25
N GLU A 178 2.84 -7.68 12.13
CA GLU A 178 2.30 -8.98 11.69
C GLU A 178 2.64 -9.25 10.22
N THR A 179 2.52 -8.25 9.35
CA THR A 179 2.89 -8.36 7.93
C THR A 179 4.38 -8.68 7.78
N ASP A 180 5.25 -7.96 8.48
CA ASP A 180 6.69 -8.18 8.49
C ASP A 180 7.03 -9.59 9.01
N LYS A 181 6.33 -10.05 10.06
CA LYS A 181 6.47 -11.42 10.58
C LYS A 181 6.11 -12.46 9.52
N HIS A 182 4.92 -12.38 8.92
CA HIS A 182 4.48 -13.32 7.88
C HIS A 182 5.43 -13.34 6.67
N VAL A 183 5.93 -12.19 6.25
CA VAL A 183 6.93 -12.07 5.18
C VAL A 183 8.26 -12.72 5.58
N ASN A 184 8.71 -12.57 6.82
CA ASN A 184 9.95 -13.16 7.30
C ASN A 184 9.83 -14.69 7.52
N ASP A 185 8.71 -15.18 8.02
CA ASP A 185 8.39 -16.61 8.13
C ASP A 185 8.39 -17.24 6.72
N ALA A 186 7.76 -16.60 5.73
CA ALA A 186 7.77 -17.05 4.34
C ALA A 186 9.18 -17.06 3.72
N LYS A 187 10.00 -16.03 3.97
CA LYS A 187 11.42 -16.00 3.53
C LYS A 187 12.25 -17.10 4.19
N ALA A 188 12.04 -17.37 5.49
CA ALA A 188 12.73 -18.43 6.21
C ALA A 188 12.39 -19.82 5.61
N LEU A 189 11.11 -20.08 5.34
CA LEU A 189 10.66 -21.31 4.68
C LEU A 189 11.24 -21.45 3.25
N ALA A 190 11.26 -20.36 2.46
CA ALA A 190 11.85 -20.36 1.12
C ALA A 190 13.36 -20.66 1.15
N ASN A 191 14.10 -20.04 2.07
CA ASN A 191 15.54 -20.28 2.24
C ASN A 191 15.84 -21.71 2.73
N ALA A 192 15.01 -22.26 3.62
CA ALA A 192 15.11 -23.65 4.06
C ALA A 192 14.85 -24.63 2.90
N ALA A 193 13.82 -24.39 2.09
CA ALA A 193 13.51 -25.18 0.90
C ALA A 193 14.65 -25.14 -0.14
N GLN A 194 15.21 -23.95 -0.42
CA GLN A 194 16.35 -23.80 -1.32
C GLN A 194 17.60 -24.53 -0.79
N THR A 195 17.85 -24.48 0.52
CA THR A 195 18.97 -25.18 1.16
C THR A 195 18.78 -26.71 1.06
N ALA A 196 17.57 -27.21 1.29
CA ALA A 196 17.25 -28.63 1.14
C ALA A 196 17.42 -29.10 -0.32
N ALA A 197 16.98 -28.31 -1.30
CA ALA A 197 17.16 -28.61 -2.72
C ALA A 197 18.65 -28.63 -3.12
N ASN A 198 19.44 -27.67 -2.64
CA ASN A 198 20.88 -27.62 -2.88
C ASN A 198 21.60 -28.85 -2.26
N ASN A 199 21.23 -29.22 -1.03
CA ASN A 199 21.79 -30.40 -0.36
C ASN A 199 21.42 -31.71 -1.07
N ALA A 200 20.19 -31.83 -1.58
CA ALA A 200 19.76 -32.97 -2.37
C ALA A 200 20.56 -33.08 -3.68
N ASN A 201 20.71 -31.98 -4.42
CA ASN A 201 21.52 -31.92 -5.65
C ASN A 201 23.00 -32.24 -5.39
N ASN A 202 23.59 -31.70 -4.31
CA ASN A 202 24.98 -31.96 -3.95
C ASN A 202 25.20 -33.44 -3.58
N ASN A 203 24.29 -34.06 -2.83
CA ASN A 203 24.36 -35.49 -2.52
C ASN A 203 24.19 -36.34 -3.80
N ALA A 204 23.24 -36.00 -4.68
CA ALA A 204 23.04 -36.72 -5.94
C ALA A 204 24.26 -36.63 -6.87
N ASN A 205 24.88 -35.45 -6.99
CA ASN A 205 26.05 -35.22 -7.83
C ASN A 205 27.34 -35.86 -7.26
N ALA A 206 27.45 -36.01 -5.94
CA ALA A 206 28.64 -36.59 -5.29
C ALA A 206 28.66 -38.12 -5.29
N ARG A 207 27.49 -38.79 -5.37
CA ARG A 207 27.39 -40.25 -5.32
C ARG A 207 27.77 -40.89 -6.64
N LEU A 208 28.68 -41.87 -6.60
CA LEU A 208 29.17 -42.60 -7.78
C LEU A 208 29.70 -41.66 -8.89
N SER A 209 30.30 -40.53 -8.51
CA SER A 209 30.84 -39.57 -9.48
C SER A 209 31.94 -40.22 -10.33
N LYS A 210 31.92 -39.94 -11.65
CA LYS A 210 32.73 -40.67 -12.65
C LYS A 210 34.24 -40.46 -12.46
N ASP A 211 34.64 -39.28 -12.01
CA ASP A 211 36.03 -38.95 -11.66
C ASP A 211 36.52 -39.71 -10.42
N GLN A 212 35.63 -39.96 -9.46
CA GLN A 212 35.94 -40.66 -8.22
C GLN A 212 36.09 -42.19 -8.40
N ASN A 213 35.63 -42.76 -9.52
CA ASN A 213 35.78 -44.19 -9.85
C ASN A 213 35.36 -45.14 -8.70
N GLY A 214 34.30 -44.80 -7.98
CA GLY A 214 33.80 -45.57 -6.84
C GLY A 214 34.60 -45.43 -5.54
N ALA A 215 35.48 -44.43 -5.42
CA ALA A 215 36.18 -44.13 -4.18
C ALA A 215 35.21 -43.87 -3.01
N ASP A 216 34.07 -43.25 -3.29
CA ASP A 216 32.97 -42.92 -2.36
C ASP A 216 32.18 -44.13 -1.83
N ILE A 217 32.40 -45.32 -2.40
CA ILE A 217 31.72 -46.56 -2.02
C ILE A 217 32.34 -47.11 -0.71
N PRO A 218 31.58 -47.21 0.41
CA PRO A 218 32.13 -47.62 1.70
C PRO A 218 32.58 -49.09 1.73
N ASN A 219 31.80 -50.01 1.14
CA ASN A 219 32.13 -51.43 1.05
C ASN A 219 32.25 -51.83 -0.43
N LYS A 220 33.47 -51.67 -0.98
CA LYS A 220 33.78 -51.99 -2.38
C LYS A 220 33.64 -53.48 -2.70
N VAL A 221 33.90 -54.37 -1.74
CA VAL A 221 33.80 -55.83 -1.92
C VAL A 221 32.34 -56.26 -2.10
N GLU A 222 31.44 -55.82 -1.21
CA GLU A 222 30.02 -56.15 -1.32
C GLU A 222 29.37 -55.47 -2.54
N PHE A 223 29.82 -54.27 -2.92
CA PHE A 223 29.37 -53.61 -4.15
C PHE A 223 29.74 -54.43 -5.41
N VAL A 224 31.01 -54.85 -5.53
CA VAL A 224 31.48 -55.68 -6.66
C VAL A 224 30.77 -57.04 -6.71
N LYS A 225 30.49 -57.65 -5.55
CA LYS A 225 29.68 -58.87 -5.43
C LYS A 225 28.23 -58.66 -5.89
N ASN A 226 27.58 -57.57 -5.49
CA ASN A 226 26.21 -57.26 -5.91
C ASN A 226 26.09 -56.94 -7.41
N LEU A 227 27.17 -56.48 -8.05
CA LEU A 227 27.25 -56.34 -9.51
C LEU A 227 27.53 -57.66 -10.26
N GLY A 228 27.76 -58.77 -9.56
CA GLY A 228 28.21 -60.03 -10.17
C GLY A 228 29.64 -59.99 -10.73
N LEU A 229 30.39 -58.92 -10.44
CA LEU A 229 31.78 -58.72 -10.87
C LEU A 229 32.80 -59.28 -9.87
N ALA A 230 32.33 -59.82 -8.73
CA ALA A 230 33.17 -60.61 -7.86
C ALA A 230 33.61 -61.86 -8.62
N VAL A 231 34.86 -61.89 -9.04
CA VAL A 231 35.56 -63.10 -9.45
C VAL A 231 35.38 -64.10 -8.30
N GLN A 232 34.55 -65.12 -8.51
CA GLN A 232 34.50 -66.25 -7.59
C GLN A 232 35.93 -66.74 -7.41
N SER A 233 36.34 -66.87 -6.14
CA SER A 233 37.67 -67.21 -5.65
C SER A 233 38.63 -67.71 -6.72
N SER A 234 39.76 -67.00 -6.88
CA SER A 234 40.84 -67.20 -7.88
C SER A 234 41.53 -68.59 -7.89
N GLU A 235 40.93 -69.56 -7.22
CA GLU A 235 41.26 -70.99 -7.17
C GLU A 235 41.02 -71.67 -8.53
N GLU A 236 39.82 -71.52 -9.14
CA GLU A 236 39.43 -72.35 -10.32
C GLU A 236 39.83 -71.78 -11.69
N SER A 237 40.04 -70.46 -11.82
CA SER A 237 40.50 -69.85 -13.07
C SER A 237 42.03 -69.87 -13.25
N SER A 238 42.78 -70.48 -12.32
CA SER A 238 44.24 -70.56 -12.36
C SER A 238 44.71 -71.98 -12.66
N LEU A 239 45.88 -72.12 -13.31
CA LEU A 239 46.50 -73.43 -13.54
C LEU A 239 46.59 -74.21 -12.22
N PRO A 240 46.06 -75.44 -12.12
CA PRO A 240 46.05 -76.19 -10.87
C PRO A 240 47.45 -76.37 -10.28
N VAL A 241 47.55 -76.21 -8.96
CA VAL A 241 48.81 -76.36 -8.21
C VAL A 241 49.35 -77.78 -8.40
N GLY A 242 50.63 -77.90 -8.77
CA GLY A 242 51.28 -79.18 -9.03
C GLY A 242 51.21 -79.70 -10.47
N VAL A 243 50.57 -79.01 -11.43
CA VAL A 243 50.66 -79.39 -12.85
C VAL A 243 52.04 -78.98 -13.42
N PRO A 244 52.85 -79.92 -13.96
CA PRO A 244 54.09 -79.57 -14.63
C PRO A 244 53.83 -78.85 -15.95
N ILE A 245 54.43 -77.68 -16.14
CA ILE A 245 54.39 -76.93 -17.41
C ILE A 245 55.80 -76.65 -17.94
N PRO A 246 55.99 -76.59 -19.26
CA PRO A 246 57.26 -76.20 -19.86
C PRO A 246 57.49 -74.68 -19.72
N TRP A 247 58.65 -74.30 -19.19
CA TRP A 247 59.06 -72.91 -18.98
C TRP A 247 60.32 -72.56 -19.81
N PRO A 248 60.35 -71.42 -20.53
CA PRO A 248 61.37 -71.13 -21.54
C PRO A 248 62.72 -70.63 -20.99
N THR A 249 62.85 -70.36 -19.69
CA THR A 249 64.11 -69.87 -19.10
C THR A 249 64.63 -70.79 -17.99
N THR A 250 65.87 -70.60 -17.58
CA THR A 250 66.53 -71.37 -16.51
C THR A 250 66.07 -70.98 -15.10
N THR A 251 65.30 -69.90 -14.95
CA THR A 251 64.82 -69.39 -13.66
C THR A 251 63.29 -69.35 -13.65
N PRO A 252 62.61 -70.14 -12.79
CA PRO A 252 61.15 -70.10 -12.68
C PRO A 252 60.68 -68.74 -12.12
N PRO A 253 59.42 -68.33 -12.39
CA PRO A 253 58.83 -67.16 -11.74
C PRO A 253 58.72 -67.36 -10.22
N THR A 254 58.65 -66.27 -9.47
CA THR A 254 58.36 -66.30 -8.03
C THR A 254 57.08 -67.09 -7.76
N GLY A 255 57.14 -68.05 -6.82
CA GLY A 255 56.03 -68.94 -6.50
C GLY A 255 55.95 -70.23 -7.33
N TRP A 256 56.97 -70.53 -8.15
CA TRP A 256 57.10 -71.78 -8.91
C TRP A 256 58.36 -72.56 -8.49
N LEU A 257 58.30 -73.89 -8.59
CA LEU A 257 59.40 -74.82 -8.27
C LEU A 257 59.75 -75.67 -9.50
N ILE A 258 61.00 -76.12 -9.59
CA ILE A 258 61.52 -76.92 -10.71
C ILE A 258 61.27 -78.41 -10.46
N CYS A 259 60.80 -79.14 -11.48
CA CYS A 259 60.68 -80.60 -11.47
C CYS A 259 62.05 -81.25 -11.74
N ASN A 260 62.95 -81.18 -10.75
CA ASN A 260 64.32 -81.70 -10.79
C ASN A 260 64.62 -82.71 -9.68
N GLY A 261 63.59 -83.37 -9.14
CA GLY A 261 63.74 -84.29 -8.00
C GLY A 261 63.90 -83.62 -6.64
N SER A 262 63.71 -82.30 -6.51
CA SER A 262 63.85 -81.60 -5.22
C SER A 262 62.71 -81.88 -4.23
N TRP A 263 63.07 -81.89 -2.95
CA TRP A 263 62.11 -81.81 -1.83
C TRP A 263 61.47 -80.42 -1.74
N PHE A 264 60.22 -80.36 -1.26
CA PHE A 264 59.54 -79.12 -0.91
C PHE A 264 58.84 -79.19 0.45
N ASP A 265 58.73 -78.03 1.10
CA ASP A 265 58.04 -77.89 2.38
C ASP A 265 56.52 -78.01 2.20
N LYS A 266 55.98 -79.15 2.63
CA LYS A 266 54.54 -79.46 2.61
C LYS A 266 53.69 -78.55 3.50
N THR A 267 54.27 -77.96 4.54
CA THR A 267 53.56 -77.02 5.44
C THR A 267 53.44 -75.64 4.80
N LYS A 268 54.49 -75.22 4.07
CA LYS A 268 54.49 -73.98 3.29
C LYS A 268 53.65 -74.07 2.01
N TYR A 269 53.58 -75.26 1.40
CA TYR A 269 52.90 -75.49 0.13
C TYR A 269 51.85 -76.62 0.23
N PRO A 270 50.77 -76.43 1.01
CA PRO A 270 49.80 -77.49 1.32
C PRO A 270 49.02 -77.99 0.09
N LYS A 271 48.73 -77.12 -0.90
CA LYS A 271 48.09 -77.54 -2.15
C LYS A 271 49.02 -78.40 -3.02
N LEU A 272 50.31 -78.04 -3.07
CA LEU A 272 51.32 -78.85 -3.76
C LEU A 272 51.52 -80.20 -3.05
N ALA A 273 51.37 -80.24 -1.73
CA ALA A 273 51.39 -81.46 -0.94
C ALA A 273 50.20 -82.40 -1.19
N LEU A 274 49.09 -81.92 -1.75
CA LEU A 274 47.99 -82.78 -2.25
C LEU A 274 48.36 -83.42 -3.59
N ALA A 275 49.00 -82.67 -4.49
CA ALA A 275 49.45 -83.17 -5.80
C ALA A 275 50.66 -84.12 -5.68
N TYR A 276 51.59 -83.84 -4.75
CA TYR A 276 52.78 -84.64 -4.48
C TYR A 276 52.88 -85.02 -2.98
N PRO A 277 52.11 -86.04 -2.52
CA PRO A 277 52.05 -86.41 -1.10
C PRO A 277 53.39 -86.84 -0.48
N SER A 278 54.36 -87.25 -1.29
CA SER A 278 55.73 -87.58 -0.87
C SER A 278 56.50 -86.37 -0.31
N GLY A 279 56.14 -85.13 -0.71
CA GLY A 279 56.98 -83.95 -0.47
C GLY A 279 58.17 -83.82 -1.43
N TRP A 280 58.22 -84.66 -2.47
CA TRP A 280 59.27 -84.65 -3.50
C TRP A 280 58.65 -84.43 -4.87
N LEU A 281 59.21 -83.51 -5.64
CA LEU A 281 58.83 -83.32 -7.04
C LEU A 281 59.45 -84.42 -7.91
N PRO A 282 58.83 -84.79 -9.05
CA PRO A 282 59.47 -85.65 -10.02
C PRO A 282 60.72 -84.97 -10.59
N ASP A 283 61.71 -85.75 -11.00
CA ASP A 283 62.76 -85.28 -11.89
C ASP A 283 62.30 -85.51 -13.33
N LEU A 284 62.04 -84.44 -14.07
CA LEU A 284 61.55 -84.50 -15.45
C LEU A 284 62.62 -84.05 -16.47
N ARG A 285 63.89 -84.00 -16.05
CA ARG A 285 65.01 -83.61 -16.91
C ARG A 285 65.37 -84.74 -17.87
N GLY A 286 64.97 -84.59 -19.14
CA GLY A 286 65.15 -85.60 -20.19
C GLY A 286 63.93 -86.51 -20.40
N GLU A 287 62.95 -86.46 -19.50
CA GLU A 287 61.78 -87.35 -19.50
C GLU A 287 60.69 -86.93 -20.49
N PHE A 288 59.99 -87.92 -21.04
CA PHE A 288 58.76 -87.74 -21.80
C PHE A 288 57.54 -88.12 -20.94
N ILE A 289 56.65 -87.16 -20.70
CA ILE A 289 55.41 -87.41 -19.97
C ILE A 289 54.44 -88.21 -20.84
N ARG A 290 54.02 -89.38 -20.38
CA ARG A 290 52.93 -90.19 -20.97
C ARG A 290 51.71 -90.20 -20.05
N GLY A 291 50.54 -90.43 -20.64
CA GLY A 291 49.34 -90.76 -19.86
C GLY A 291 49.52 -92.10 -19.15
N VAL A 292 49.05 -92.18 -17.90
CA VAL A 292 48.83 -93.45 -17.20
C VAL A 292 47.63 -94.17 -17.83
N ASP A 293 47.58 -95.50 -17.73
CA ASP A 293 46.55 -96.32 -18.38
C ASP A 293 45.10 -95.95 -18.02
N ALA A 294 44.86 -95.62 -16.74
CA ALA A 294 43.57 -95.19 -16.20
C ALA A 294 42.37 -96.14 -16.51
N GLY A 295 42.63 -97.43 -16.71
CA GLY A 295 41.59 -98.44 -16.97
C GLY A 295 41.38 -98.76 -18.46
N ARG A 296 42.26 -98.30 -19.35
CA ARG A 296 42.26 -98.63 -20.79
C ARG A 296 42.85 -100.02 -21.09
N ASN A 297 43.56 -100.63 -20.14
CA ASN A 297 44.15 -101.96 -20.23
C ASN A 297 45.20 -102.14 -21.36
N VAL A 298 45.99 -101.10 -21.59
CA VAL A 298 47.16 -101.04 -22.50
C VAL A 298 48.49 -101.06 -21.71
N ASP A 299 48.51 -100.43 -20.53
CA ASP A 299 49.70 -100.30 -19.66
C ASP A 299 49.31 -100.42 -18.18
N TYR A 300 48.48 -101.44 -17.88
CA TYR A 300 47.68 -101.55 -16.65
C TYR A 300 48.48 -101.66 -15.34
N GLU A 301 49.75 -102.11 -15.39
CA GLU A 301 50.62 -102.20 -14.22
C GLU A 301 51.30 -100.87 -13.87
N ARG A 302 51.30 -99.90 -14.81
CA ARG A 302 52.01 -98.63 -14.64
C ARG A 302 51.28 -97.68 -13.70
N ARG A 303 52.02 -97.09 -12.76
CA ARG A 303 51.51 -96.17 -11.75
C ARG A 303 51.79 -94.71 -12.13
N VAL A 304 50.97 -93.80 -11.60
CA VAL A 304 51.21 -92.35 -11.70
C VAL A 304 52.59 -92.03 -11.09
N LEU A 305 53.38 -91.22 -11.80
CA LEU A 305 54.76 -90.85 -11.48
C LEU A 305 55.80 -91.99 -11.48
N SER A 306 55.51 -93.19 -12.00
CA SER A 306 56.55 -94.23 -12.17
C SER A 306 57.40 -94.01 -13.42
N SER A 307 58.73 -94.01 -13.26
CA SER A 307 59.68 -94.02 -14.36
C SER A 307 59.65 -95.36 -15.13
N GLN A 308 60.16 -95.35 -16.35
CA GLN A 308 60.42 -96.54 -17.18
C GLN A 308 61.58 -96.18 -18.10
N SER A 309 62.59 -97.05 -18.18
CA SER A 309 63.68 -96.90 -19.16
C SER A 309 63.16 -96.96 -20.58
N ASP A 310 63.95 -96.50 -21.54
CA ASP A 310 63.67 -96.66 -22.95
C ASP A 310 63.57 -98.15 -23.33
N CYS A 311 62.67 -98.45 -24.25
CA CYS A 311 62.57 -99.76 -24.88
C CYS A 311 62.16 -99.58 -26.34
N ILE A 312 62.64 -100.50 -27.18
CA ILE A 312 62.23 -100.62 -28.58
C ILE A 312 61.46 -101.93 -28.67
N GLN A 313 60.40 -101.97 -29.49
CA GLN A 313 59.69 -103.22 -29.77
C GLN A 313 60.66 -104.25 -30.35
N ASP A 314 60.54 -105.51 -29.91
CA ASP A 314 61.34 -106.61 -30.45
C ASP A 314 61.15 -106.71 -31.97
N HIS A 315 62.26 -106.77 -32.70
CA HIS A 315 62.29 -106.82 -34.15
C HIS A 315 63.57 -107.51 -34.63
N ALA A 316 63.47 -108.16 -35.78
CA ALA A 316 64.58 -108.81 -36.45
C ALA A 316 64.67 -108.33 -37.90
N HIS A 317 65.88 -108.40 -38.45
CA HIS A 317 66.15 -108.20 -39.87
C HIS A 317 66.69 -109.50 -40.45
N LEU A 318 66.15 -109.93 -41.59
CA LEU A 318 66.75 -111.00 -42.38
C LEU A 318 67.95 -110.43 -43.17
N SER A 319 69.11 -111.03 -43.00
CA SER A 319 70.29 -110.72 -43.81
C SER A 319 70.17 -111.37 -45.18
N GLY A 320 70.72 -110.75 -46.23
CA GLY A 320 70.46 -111.14 -47.64
C GLY A 320 70.88 -112.56 -48.04
N ILE A 321 71.64 -113.27 -47.21
CA ILE A 321 72.00 -114.70 -47.40
C ILE A 321 70.95 -115.64 -46.77
N GLU A 322 70.24 -115.20 -45.72
CA GLU A 322 69.25 -115.99 -44.98
C GLU A 322 67.96 -116.24 -45.78
N SER A 323 67.73 -115.53 -46.89
CA SER A 323 66.65 -115.85 -47.83
C SER A 323 66.96 -117.06 -48.72
N THR A 324 68.24 -117.42 -48.85
CA THR A 324 68.70 -118.49 -49.76
C THR A 324 68.78 -119.85 -49.07
N TYR A 325 69.10 -119.84 -47.77
CA TYR A 325 69.02 -121.01 -46.91
C TYR A 325 67.69 -120.97 -46.18
N ASN A 326 66.81 -121.94 -46.47
CA ASN A 326 65.44 -122.03 -45.96
C ASN A 326 65.42 -122.36 -44.45
N PHE A 327 65.85 -121.41 -43.62
CA PHE A 327 65.98 -121.56 -42.18
C PHE A 327 64.60 -121.34 -41.55
N SER A 328 63.95 -122.44 -41.18
CA SER A 328 62.66 -122.41 -40.47
C SER A 328 62.80 -121.75 -39.10
N VAL A 329 62.73 -120.43 -39.04
CA VAL A 329 62.74 -119.67 -37.79
C VAL A 329 61.44 -119.91 -37.01
N PRO A 330 61.50 -120.41 -35.77
CA PRO A 330 60.31 -120.62 -34.95
C PRO A 330 59.61 -119.29 -34.65
N PRO A 331 58.27 -119.23 -34.70
CA PRO A 331 57.52 -118.04 -34.28
C PRO A 331 57.87 -117.66 -32.83
N GLY A 332 58.36 -116.43 -32.63
CA GLY A 332 58.73 -115.90 -31.30
C GLY A 332 60.19 -116.13 -30.87
N GLY A 333 61.06 -116.66 -31.74
CA GLY A 333 62.50 -116.71 -31.48
C GLY A 333 63.18 -115.36 -31.75
N SER A 334 63.79 -114.75 -30.73
CA SER A 334 64.65 -113.58 -30.93
C SER A 334 65.85 -113.96 -31.79
N HIS A 335 66.06 -113.25 -32.91
CA HIS A 335 67.22 -113.43 -33.78
C HIS A 335 68.47 -112.93 -33.05
N ARG A 336 69.08 -113.81 -32.25
CA ARG A 336 70.46 -113.60 -31.77
C ARG A 336 71.37 -113.65 -33.00
N ASN A 337 71.65 -112.49 -33.57
CA ASN A 337 72.94 -112.25 -34.23
C ASN A 337 74.01 -112.56 -33.17
N VAL A 338 74.56 -113.77 -33.16
CA VAL A 338 75.67 -114.15 -32.30
C VAL A 338 76.93 -113.60 -32.98
N PRO A 339 77.54 -112.51 -32.48
CA PRO A 339 78.73 -111.94 -33.09
C PRO A 339 79.90 -112.85 -32.68
N GLY A 340 80.11 -113.93 -33.42
CA GLY A 340 81.06 -114.98 -33.03
C GLY A 340 80.96 -116.33 -33.72
N ARG A 341 79.91 -116.63 -34.53
CA ARG A 341 79.84 -117.92 -35.28
C ARG A 341 80.20 -117.82 -36.77
N PHE A 342 81.04 -116.86 -37.14
CA PHE A 342 81.56 -116.71 -38.51
C PHE A 342 82.71 -117.70 -38.84
N GLU A 343 83.37 -118.29 -37.84
CA GLU A 343 84.55 -119.14 -38.04
C GLU A 343 84.24 -120.56 -38.53
N GLU A 344 83.02 -121.08 -38.31
CA GLU A 344 82.68 -122.48 -38.61
C GLU A 344 82.18 -122.71 -40.05
N TYR A 345 81.73 -121.65 -40.73
CA TYR A 345 81.25 -121.71 -42.13
C TYR A 345 81.80 -120.55 -42.96
N GLY A 346 83.13 -120.48 -43.05
CA GLY A 346 83.85 -119.77 -44.13
C GLY A 346 83.30 -118.39 -44.47
N GLY A 347 83.03 -117.57 -43.44
CA GLY A 347 82.52 -116.22 -43.62
C GLY A 347 83.50 -115.41 -44.43
N ASN A 348 83.25 -115.30 -45.74
CA ASN A 348 84.11 -114.57 -46.65
C ASN A 348 84.33 -113.16 -46.09
N ASN A 349 85.58 -112.71 -46.12
CA ASN A 349 85.97 -111.34 -45.78
C ASN A 349 85.55 -110.39 -46.92
N THR A 350 84.34 -110.57 -47.44
CA THR A 350 83.68 -109.68 -48.38
C THR A 350 83.38 -108.39 -47.64
N SER A 351 84.31 -107.46 -47.81
CA SER A 351 84.06 -106.04 -48.02
C SER A 351 82.95 -105.85 -49.07
N GLY A 352 81.70 -106.18 -48.69
CA GLY A 352 80.53 -105.79 -49.45
C GLY A 352 80.55 -104.27 -49.60
N PRO A 353 80.00 -103.71 -50.70
CA PRO A 353 80.01 -102.27 -50.91
C PRO A 353 79.39 -101.61 -49.69
N ILE A 354 80.20 -100.83 -48.94
CA ILE A 354 79.73 -100.07 -47.78
C ILE A 354 78.56 -99.25 -48.28
N ASN A 355 77.35 -99.59 -47.82
CA ASN A 355 76.17 -98.98 -48.38
C ASN A 355 76.21 -97.50 -48.02
N LYS A 356 76.46 -96.65 -49.03
CA LYS A 356 76.65 -95.20 -48.86
C LYS A 356 75.47 -94.51 -48.16
N TYR A 357 74.30 -95.16 -48.13
CA TYR A 357 73.09 -94.68 -47.46
C TYR A 357 72.94 -95.17 -46.01
N TRP A 358 73.65 -96.22 -45.57
CA TRP A 358 73.56 -96.72 -44.19
C TRP A 358 74.20 -95.77 -43.17
N ASN A 359 75.22 -95.00 -43.55
CA ASN A 359 75.96 -94.12 -42.64
C ASN A 359 75.28 -92.77 -42.37
N ASN A 360 74.05 -92.56 -42.85
CA ASN A 360 73.26 -91.34 -42.63
C ASN A 360 72.20 -91.49 -41.50
N ILE A 361 72.28 -92.55 -40.69
CA ILE A 361 71.43 -92.73 -39.52
C ILE A 361 71.79 -91.73 -38.40
N ARG A 362 70.78 -91.11 -37.80
CA ARG A 362 70.97 -90.26 -36.61
C ARG A 362 71.08 -91.14 -35.38
N THR A 363 72.30 -91.33 -34.88
CA THR A 363 72.59 -92.11 -33.68
C THR A 363 72.68 -91.23 -32.42
N GLY A 364 72.56 -91.84 -31.26
CA GLY A 364 72.68 -91.24 -29.94
C GLY A 364 72.78 -92.32 -28.87
N SER A 365 73.04 -91.94 -27.61
CA SER A 365 73.07 -92.86 -26.47
C SER A 365 71.68 -93.34 -26.03
N GLU A 366 70.62 -92.69 -26.52
CA GLU A 366 69.21 -92.98 -26.25
C GLU A 366 68.40 -92.79 -27.53
N THR A 367 67.26 -93.47 -27.66
CA THR A 367 66.32 -93.26 -28.77
C THR A 367 65.32 -92.16 -28.42
N ARG A 368 65.40 -90.99 -29.09
CA ARG A 368 64.53 -89.84 -28.80
C ARG A 368 63.92 -89.17 -30.05
N PRO A 369 62.68 -88.67 -29.97
CA PRO A 369 62.15 -87.71 -30.93
C PRO A 369 62.98 -86.42 -30.98
N ARG A 370 62.91 -85.69 -32.11
CA ARG A 370 63.38 -84.29 -32.15
C ARG A 370 62.60 -83.48 -31.13
N ASN A 371 63.30 -82.79 -30.24
CA ASN A 371 62.71 -82.00 -29.16
C ASN A 371 63.47 -80.68 -28.93
N VAL A 372 62.87 -79.78 -28.14
CA VAL A 372 63.47 -78.55 -27.64
C VAL A 372 63.36 -78.59 -26.12
N ALA A 373 64.45 -78.30 -25.40
CA ALA A 373 64.48 -78.34 -23.95
C ALA A 373 63.77 -77.13 -23.34
N PHE A 374 62.81 -77.38 -22.46
CA PHE A 374 62.16 -76.41 -21.57
C PHE A 374 62.36 -76.89 -20.14
N LEU A 375 62.34 -75.95 -19.19
CA LEU A 375 62.38 -76.27 -17.76
C LEU A 375 60.98 -76.69 -17.31
N TYR A 376 60.78 -77.92 -16.83
CA TYR A 376 59.50 -78.29 -16.22
C TYR A 376 59.35 -77.65 -14.84
N ILE A 377 58.28 -76.89 -14.64
CA ILE A 377 58.00 -76.19 -13.38
C ILE A 377 56.57 -76.46 -12.90
N VAL A 378 56.35 -76.36 -11.59
CA VAL A 378 55.04 -76.46 -10.93
C VAL A 378 54.77 -75.23 -10.08
N LYS A 379 53.50 -74.78 -10.07
CA LYS A 379 53.04 -73.71 -9.17
C LYS A 379 53.10 -74.23 -7.74
N ALA A 380 53.60 -73.42 -6.80
CA ALA A 380 53.79 -73.83 -5.41
C ALA A 380 52.59 -73.49 -4.49
N ALA A 381 51.82 -72.44 -4.82
CA ALA A 381 50.65 -71.96 -4.09
C ALA A 381 49.61 -71.39 -5.05
#